data_AF-A0A2V8E1M9-F1
#
_entry.id   AF-A0A2V8E1M9-F1
#
_cell.length_a   1.000
_cell.length_b   1.000
_cell.length_c   1.000
_cell.angle_alpha   90.00
_cell.angle_beta   90.00
_cell.angle_gamma   90.00
#
_symmetry.space_group_name_H-M   'P 1'
#
loop_
_entity.id
_entity.type
_entity.pdbx_description
1 polymer ?
#
loop_
_entity_poly.entity_id
_entity_poly.type
_entity_poly.pdbx_seq_one_letter_code
_entity_poly.pdbx_strand_id
1 'polypeptide(L)'
;MKSICAAAALALTCAAQTAAAQDQHPTFTSGTATAQRGQKAYGVLKVPAGSDAGYDIPVVVIHGARPGPVLAVASGAHGTEYASIVAVEQLIDTVNPRDVSGTLVLVPIVNVPSFEKIVPHVNPTDNKSMNRAAIT
;
A
#
# COMPACT_ATOMS: atom_id res chain seq x y z
N MET A 1 -39.94 -26.69 -16.02
CA MET A 1 -39.53 -26.46 -14.62
C MET A 1 -38.17 -27.10 -14.34
N LYS A 2 -37.10 -26.62 -14.98
CA LYS A 2 -35.68 -26.92 -14.68
C LYS A 2 -34.88 -25.71 -15.20
N SER A 3 -33.79 -25.33 -14.52
CA SER A 3 -32.87 -24.22 -14.89
C SER A 3 -32.95 -22.89 -14.14
N ILE A 4 -33.25 -22.89 -12.83
CA ILE A 4 -32.97 -21.71 -11.95
C ILE A 4 -31.86 -22.00 -10.91
N CYS A 5 -31.53 -23.26 -10.61
CA CYS A 5 -30.61 -23.59 -9.50
C CYS A 5 -29.10 -23.36 -9.76
N ALA A 6 -28.63 -23.24 -11.01
CA ALA A 6 -27.19 -23.17 -11.28
C ALA A 6 -26.56 -21.79 -11.00
N ALA A 7 -27.32 -20.70 -11.13
CA ALA A 7 -26.80 -19.34 -10.95
C ALA A 7 -26.56 -18.98 -9.47
N ALA A 8 -27.41 -19.49 -8.57
CA ALA A 8 -27.27 -19.25 -7.12
C ALA A 8 -26.03 -19.93 -6.53
N ALA A 9 -25.68 -21.13 -7.01
CA ALA A 9 -24.49 -21.85 -6.57
C ALA A 9 -23.18 -21.17 -7.01
N LEU A 10 -23.16 -20.55 -8.20
CA LEU A 10 -21.99 -19.84 -8.73
C LEU A 10 -21.77 -18.47 -8.06
N ALA A 11 -22.85 -17.79 -7.66
CA ALA A 11 -22.75 -16.54 -6.89
C ALA A 11 -22.27 -16.79 -5.44
N LEU A 12 -22.65 -17.91 -4.83
CA LEU A 12 -22.25 -18.28 -3.47
C LEU A 12 -20.78 -18.70 -3.38
N THR A 13 -20.21 -19.28 -4.45
CA THR A 13 -18.79 -19.65 -4.51
C THR A 13 -17.86 -18.46 -4.75
N CYS A 14 -18.28 -17.45 -5.54
CA CYS A 14 -17.51 -16.20 -5.70
C CYS A 14 -17.41 -15.41 -4.39
N ALA A 15 -18.49 -15.33 -3.59
CA ALA A 15 -18.48 -14.63 -2.30
C ALA A 15 -17.59 -15.33 -1.25
N ALA A 16 -17.52 -16.67 -1.27
CA ALA A 16 -16.66 -17.44 -0.37
C ALA A 16 -15.16 -17.31 -0.71
N GLN A 17 -14.80 -17.11 -1.98
CA GLN A 17 -13.41 -16.95 -2.40
C GLN A 17 -12.79 -15.62 -1.93
N THR A 18 -13.57 -14.55 -1.81
CA THR A 18 -13.09 -13.29 -1.21
C THR A 18 -12.84 -13.39 0.30
N ALA A 19 -13.51 -14.30 1.00
CA ALA A 19 -13.31 -14.50 2.45
C ALA A 19 -11.96 -15.17 2.77
N ALA A 20 -11.44 -16.00 1.87
CA ALA A 20 -10.17 -16.72 2.06
C ALA A 20 -8.92 -15.84 1.87
N ALA A 21 -9.05 -14.66 1.25
CA ALA A 21 -7.95 -13.70 1.08
C ALA A 21 -7.93 -12.59 2.14
N GLN A 22 -8.73 -12.72 3.20
CA GLN A 22 -8.83 -11.71 4.25
C GLN A 22 -7.72 -11.89 5.28
N ASP A 23 -7.05 -10.80 5.64
CA ASP A 23 -6.03 -10.77 6.68
C ASP A 23 -6.69 -10.95 8.07
N GLN A 24 -6.51 -12.15 8.63
CA GLN A 24 -7.02 -12.54 9.94
C GLN A 24 -5.99 -12.32 11.07
N HIS A 25 -4.77 -11.87 10.77
CA HIS A 25 -3.73 -11.72 11.79
C HIS A 25 -4.05 -10.62 12.82
N PRO A 26 -3.59 -10.74 14.08
CA PRO A 26 -3.80 -9.72 15.11
C PRO A 26 -2.93 -8.47 14.91
N THR A 27 -1.85 -8.62 14.15
CA THR A 27 -0.86 -7.60 13.83
C THR A 27 -0.50 -7.67 12.35
N PHE A 28 -0.27 -6.52 11.73
CA PHE A 28 0.24 -6.43 10.37
C PHE A 28 1.53 -5.61 10.34
N THR A 29 2.52 -6.08 9.59
CA THR A 29 3.84 -5.45 9.48
C THR A 29 4.20 -5.16 8.02
N SER A 30 4.70 -3.95 7.75
CA SER A 30 5.33 -3.56 6.49
C SER A 30 6.56 -2.72 6.77
N GLY A 31 7.74 -3.18 6.35
CA GLY A 31 9.01 -2.58 6.75
C GLY A 31 9.15 -2.56 8.28
N THR A 32 9.40 -1.38 8.83
CA THR A 32 9.44 -1.18 10.30
C THR A 32 8.08 -0.81 10.90
N ALA A 33 7.05 -0.56 10.10
CA ALA A 33 5.72 -0.24 10.60
C ALA A 33 4.99 -1.52 11.02
N THR A 34 4.57 -1.61 12.29
CA THR A 34 3.78 -2.73 12.81
C THR A 34 2.58 -2.19 13.58
N ALA A 35 1.36 -2.59 13.18
CA ALA A 35 0.12 -2.15 13.82
C ALA A 35 -0.72 -3.33 14.29
N GLN A 36 -1.30 -3.25 15.49
CA GLN A 36 -2.38 -4.14 15.92
C GLN A 36 -3.72 -3.72 15.30
N ARG A 37 -4.73 -4.57 15.36
CA ARG A 37 -6.08 -4.24 14.88
C ARG A 37 -6.61 -2.97 15.54
N GLY A 38 -7.20 -2.10 14.73
CA GLY A 38 -7.71 -0.79 15.15
C GLY A 38 -6.61 0.23 15.44
N GLN A 39 -5.38 0.01 14.97
CA GLN A 39 -4.26 0.93 15.16
C GLN A 39 -3.62 1.37 13.83
N LYS A 40 -2.84 2.44 13.94
CA LYS A 40 -2.01 3.01 12.88
C LYS A 40 -0.56 2.99 13.34
N ALA A 41 0.35 2.62 12.46
CA ALA A 41 1.78 2.63 12.72
C ALA A 41 2.53 3.27 11.55
N TYR A 42 3.52 4.08 11.90
CA TYR A 42 4.43 4.70 10.95
C TYR A 42 5.75 3.94 10.97
N GLY A 43 6.41 3.89 9.82
CA GLY A 43 7.71 3.27 9.70
C GLY A 43 8.31 3.55 8.33
N VAL A 44 9.31 2.74 8.00
CA VAL A 44 10.05 2.87 6.74
C VAL A 44 10.28 1.50 6.11
N LEU A 45 10.27 1.45 4.79
CA LEU A 45 10.88 0.38 4.01
C LEU A 45 12.35 0.75 3.82
N LYS A 46 13.25 -0.03 4.43
CA LYS A 46 14.68 0.20 4.34
C LYS A 46 15.23 -0.31 3.01
N VAL A 47 15.80 0.58 2.21
CA VAL A 47 16.60 0.24 1.05
C VAL A 47 18.06 0.31 1.47
N PRO A 48 18.77 -0.83 1.58
CA PRO A 48 20.17 -0.83 1.99
C PRO A 48 21.05 -0.12 0.95
N ALA A 49 22.16 0.44 1.40
CA ALA A 49 23.17 0.99 0.49
C ALA A 49 23.77 -0.12 -0.39
N GLY A 50 24.07 0.23 -1.64
CA GLY A 50 24.72 -0.64 -2.63
C GLY A 50 25.89 0.09 -3.29
N SER A 51 25.89 0.18 -4.62
CA SER A 51 26.73 1.14 -5.35
C SER A 51 26.40 2.58 -5.01
N ASP A 52 25.15 2.83 -4.62
CA ASP A 52 24.58 4.13 -4.28
C ASP A 52 24.15 4.17 -2.81
N ALA A 53 23.81 5.36 -2.32
CA ALA A 53 23.31 5.55 -0.97
C ALA A 53 22.01 4.76 -0.73
N GLY A 54 21.84 4.26 0.50
CA GLY A 54 20.58 3.67 0.94
C GLY A 54 19.52 4.73 1.20
N TYR A 55 18.25 4.31 1.24
CA TYR A 55 17.12 5.20 1.45
C TYR A 55 16.09 4.57 2.40
N ASP A 56 15.47 5.40 3.21
CA ASP A 56 14.31 5.04 4.02
C ASP A 56 13.04 5.55 3.32
N ILE A 57 12.24 4.64 2.79
CA ILE A 57 10.97 4.99 2.11
C ILE A 57 9.85 4.99 3.15
N PRO A 58 9.14 6.09 3.38
CA PRO A 58 8.09 6.15 4.40
C PRO A 58 6.93 5.19 4.07
N VAL A 59 6.46 4.48 5.09
CA VAL A 59 5.30 3.60 5.00
C VAL A 59 4.43 3.74 6.24
N VAL A 60 3.11 3.75 6.05
CA VAL A 60 2.11 3.74 7.11
C VAL A 60 1.26 2.49 6.98
N VAL A 61 1.10 1.76 8.07
CA VAL A 61 0.16 0.65 8.17
C VAL A 61 -1.04 1.12 8.99
N ILE A 62 -2.22 1.06 8.39
CA ILE A 62 -3.51 1.22 9.08
C ILE A 62 -4.15 -0.16 9.12
N HIS A 63 -4.08 -0.82 10.28
CA HIS A 63 -4.67 -2.13 10.46
C HIS A 63 -6.06 -1.97 11.06
N GLY A 64 -7.08 -2.25 10.26
CA GLY A 64 -8.48 -2.04 10.61
C GLY A 64 -8.92 -2.86 11.82
N ALA A 65 -9.95 -2.38 12.52
CA ALA A 65 -10.51 -3.10 13.67
C ALA A 65 -11.17 -4.43 13.29
N ARG A 66 -11.62 -4.58 12.04
CA ARG A 66 -12.29 -5.79 11.54
C ARG A 66 -11.42 -6.48 10.49
N PRO A 67 -11.43 -7.82 10.40
CA PRO A 67 -10.78 -8.53 9.30
C PRO A 67 -11.30 -8.10 7.93
N GLY A 68 -10.46 -8.19 6.91
CA GLY A 68 -10.77 -7.76 5.55
C GLY A 68 -9.57 -7.85 4.62
N PRO A 69 -9.69 -7.36 3.38
CA PRO A 69 -8.59 -7.39 2.41
C PRO A 69 -7.45 -6.44 2.81
N VAL A 70 -6.28 -6.68 2.24
CA VAL A 70 -5.13 -5.76 2.32
C VAL A 70 -5.09 -4.93 1.04
N LEU A 71 -5.05 -3.61 1.16
CA LEU A 71 -4.87 -2.68 0.05
C LEU A 71 -3.55 -1.91 0.24
N ALA A 72 -2.66 -2.00 -0.74
CA ALA A 72 -1.48 -1.15 -0.80
C ALA A 72 -1.74 0.03 -1.75
N VAL A 73 -1.41 1.24 -1.29
CA VAL A 73 -1.47 2.47 -2.09
C VAL A 73 -0.08 3.07 -2.09
N ALA A 74 0.51 3.23 -3.26
CA ALA A 74 1.80 3.86 -3.45
C ALA A 74 1.66 5.09 -4.36
N SER A 75 2.34 6.17 -4.00
CA SER A 75 2.39 7.42 -4.76
C SER A 75 3.82 7.96 -4.85
N GLY A 76 4.00 9.07 -5.57
CA GLY A 76 5.33 9.68 -5.71
C GLY A 76 6.34 8.78 -6.43
N ALA A 77 5.89 7.96 -7.39
CA ALA A 77 6.78 7.24 -8.31
C ALA A 77 7.63 8.23 -9.14
N HIS A 78 7.04 9.39 -9.45
CA HIS A 78 7.73 10.58 -9.91
C HIS A 78 7.59 11.67 -8.84
N GLY A 79 8.70 12.26 -8.41
CA GLY A 79 8.75 13.20 -7.29
C GLY A 79 8.15 14.57 -7.54
N THR A 80 7.67 14.85 -8.75
CA THR A 80 6.99 16.10 -9.13
C THR A 80 5.47 15.93 -9.29
N GLU A 81 4.94 14.73 -9.08
CA GLU A 81 3.50 14.43 -9.16
C GLU A 81 2.79 14.60 -7.81
N TYR A 82 2.84 15.83 -7.28
CA TYR A 82 2.46 16.17 -5.90
C TYR A 82 1.01 15.82 -5.52
N ALA A 83 0.07 15.86 -6.47
CA ALA A 83 -1.34 15.60 -6.20
C ALA A 83 -1.56 14.21 -5.59
N SER A 84 -0.84 13.19 -6.08
CA SER A 84 -0.94 11.82 -5.56
C SER A 84 -0.35 11.69 -4.14
N ILE A 85 0.79 12.35 -3.90
CA ILE A 85 1.48 12.37 -2.60
C ILE A 85 0.56 13.01 -1.56
N VAL A 86 0.02 14.20 -1.87
CA VAL A 86 -0.90 14.93 -1.00
C VAL A 86 -2.17 14.11 -0.71
N ALA A 87 -2.72 13.42 -1.72
CA ALA A 87 -3.91 12.59 -1.51
C ALA A 87 -3.64 11.42 -0.54
N VAL A 88 -2.46 10.79 -0.62
CA VAL A 88 -2.08 9.71 0.30
C VAL A 88 -1.79 10.25 1.71
N GLU A 89 -1.12 11.39 1.84
CA GLU A 89 -0.94 12.08 3.13
C GLU A 89 -2.29 12.43 3.78
N GLN A 90 -3.22 12.99 3.01
CA GLN A 90 -4.58 13.25 3.50
C GLN A 90 -5.32 11.97 3.91
N LEU A 91 -5.15 10.88 3.17
CA LEU A 91 -5.72 9.59 3.54
C LEU A 91 -5.12 9.07 4.86
N ILE A 92 -3.81 9.21 5.03
CA ILE A 92 -3.11 8.88 6.28
C ILE A 92 -3.73 9.66 7.42
N ASP A 93 -3.96 10.97 7.29
CA ASP A 93 -4.50 11.80 8.37
C ASP A 93 -5.96 11.51 8.69
N THR A 94 -6.78 11.31 7.67
CA THR A 94 -8.25 11.26 7.81
C THR A 94 -8.78 9.88 8.19
N VAL A 95 -8.07 8.80 7.84
CA VAL A 95 -8.55 7.44 8.13
C VAL A 95 -8.35 7.09 9.61
N ASN A 96 -9.47 6.83 10.28
CA ASN A 96 -9.51 6.21 11.60
C ASN A 96 -9.49 4.68 11.46
N PRO A 97 -8.47 3.98 12.01
CA PRO A 97 -8.38 2.52 11.91
C PRO A 97 -9.59 1.76 12.47
N ARG A 98 -10.34 2.35 13.42
CA ARG A 98 -11.51 1.70 14.02
C ARG A 98 -12.68 1.55 13.06
N ASP A 99 -12.70 2.34 12.00
CA ASP A 99 -13.77 2.35 11.01
C ASP A 99 -13.46 1.43 9.80
N VAL A 100 -12.24 0.91 9.71
CA VAL A 100 -11.75 0.10 8.59
C VAL A 100 -11.97 -1.40 8.81
N SER A 101 -12.39 -2.10 7.75
CA SER A 101 -12.33 -3.56 7.63
C SER A 101 -11.19 -3.95 6.69
N GLY A 102 -10.16 -4.63 7.19
CA GLY A 102 -8.94 -4.96 6.44
C GLY A 102 -7.76 -4.08 6.80
N THR A 103 -6.80 -3.94 5.89
CA THR A 103 -5.53 -3.24 6.16
C THR A 103 -5.19 -2.29 5.00
N LEU A 104 -4.76 -1.07 5.31
CA LEU A 104 -4.15 -0.17 4.35
C LEU A 104 -2.63 -0.11 4.57
N VAL A 105 -1.86 -0.28 3.50
CA VAL A 105 -0.42 -0.01 3.48
C VAL A 105 -0.20 1.19 2.57
N LEU A 106 0.17 2.31 3.15
CA LEU A 106 0.23 3.61 2.47
C LEU A 106 1.70 4.04 2.34
N VAL A 107 2.17 4.22 1.12
CA VAL A 107 3.51 4.69 0.79
C VAL A 107 3.38 6.03 0.06
N PRO A 108 3.44 7.17 0.78
CA PRO A 108 3.15 8.48 0.19
C PRO A 108 4.17 8.88 -0.87
N ILE A 109 5.41 8.41 -0.74
CA ILE A 109 6.47 8.70 -1.70
C ILE A 109 7.39 7.50 -1.87
N VAL A 110 7.40 6.92 -3.07
CA VAL A 110 8.31 5.84 -3.44
C VAL A 110 9.68 6.37 -3.87
N ASN A 111 9.71 7.42 -4.71
CA ASN A 111 10.94 7.95 -5.30
C ASN A 111 11.44 9.18 -4.54
N VAL A 112 11.91 8.97 -3.31
CA VAL A 112 12.44 10.02 -2.43
C VAL A 112 13.47 10.92 -3.13
N PRO A 113 14.48 10.39 -3.86
CA PRO A 113 15.51 11.23 -4.48
C PRO A 113 14.95 12.14 -5.59
N SER A 114 13.97 11.66 -6.35
CA SER A 114 13.30 12.45 -7.39
C SER A 114 12.52 13.62 -6.80
N PHE A 115 11.90 13.45 -5.64
CA PHE A 115 11.17 14.53 -4.96
C PHE A 115 12.12 15.55 -4.35
N GLU A 116 13.13 15.10 -3.59
CA GLU A 116 14.10 15.98 -2.92
C GLU A 116 14.89 16.84 -3.93
N LYS A 117 15.22 16.26 -5.09
CA LYS A 117 15.97 16.97 -6.15
C LYS A 117 15.07 17.59 -7.21
N ILE A 118 13.74 17.50 -7.08
CA ILE A 118 12.76 18.05 -8.03
C ILE A 118 13.04 17.57 -9.46
N VAL A 119 13.37 16.27 -9.62
CA VAL A 119 13.63 15.66 -10.92
C VAL A 119 12.37 14.98 -11.43
N PRO A 120 11.85 15.34 -12.62
CA PRO A 120 10.65 14.73 -13.15
C PRO A 120 10.92 13.34 -13.75
N HIS A 121 9.92 12.46 -13.73
CA HIS A 121 9.84 11.13 -14.40
C HIS A 121 10.84 10.03 -13.99
N VAL A 122 12.02 10.37 -13.48
CA VAL A 122 13.10 9.41 -13.23
C VAL A 122 13.73 9.59 -11.86
N ASN A 123 14.32 8.52 -11.33
CA ASN A 123 15.23 8.62 -10.21
C ASN A 123 16.56 9.24 -10.71
N PRO A 124 17.04 10.32 -10.07
CA PRO A 124 18.26 11.01 -10.47
C PRO A 124 19.56 10.22 -10.27
N THR A 125 19.50 9.08 -9.56
CA THR A 125 20.67 8.25 -9.27
C THR A 125 21.00 7.34 -10.45
N ASP A 126 19.99 6.73 -11.07
CA ASP A 126 20.17 5.74 -12.14
C ASP A 126 19.47 6.12 -13.47
N ASN A 127 18.80 7.27 -13.49
CA ASN A 127 18.02 7.77 -14.62
C ASN A 127 16.89 6.83 -15.08
N LYS A 128 16.36 5.98 -14.18
CA LYS A 128 15.24 5.07 -14.48
C LYS A 128 13.93 5.54 -13.87
N SER A 129 12.83 5.23 -14.57
CA SER A 129 11.48 5.45 -14.05
C SER A 129 11.04 4.29 -13.15
N MET A 130 10.45 4.60 -11.99
CA MET A 130 9.92 3.60 -11.06
C MET A 130 8.83 2.72 -11.69
N ASN A 131 8.06 3.27 -12.63
CA ASN A 131 6.99 2.54 -13.32
C ASN A 131 7.49 1.56 -14.38
N ARG A 132 8.81 1.53 -14.64
CA ARG A 132 9.44 0.63 -15.61
C ARG A 132 10.55 -0.22 -15.01
N ALA A 133 10.87 -0.03 -13.74
CA ALA A 133 11.95 -0.72 -13.04
C ALA A 133 11.52 -2.03 -12.38
N ALA A 134 10.21 -2.33 -12.30
CA ALA A 134 9.70 -3.52 -11.63
C ALA A 134 10.09 -4.86 -12.31
N ILE A 135 10.64 -4.81 -13.53
CA ILE A 135 11.06 -5.99 -14.30
C ILE A 135 12.32 -5.62 -15.07
N THR A 136 13.49 -5.81 -14.47
CA THR A 136 14.76 -5.94 -15.21
C THR A 136 15.75 -6.75 -14.38
#